data_AF-A0A1I6E076-F1
#
_entry.id   AF-A0A1I6E076-F1
#
_cell.length_a   1.000
_cell.length_b   1.000
_cell.length_c   1.000
_cell.angle_alpha   90.00
_cell.angle_beta   90.00
_cell.angle_gamma   90.00
#
_symmetry.space_group_name_H-M   'P 1'
#
loop_
_entity.id
_entity.type
_entity.pdbx_description
1 polymer ?
#
loop_
_entity_poly.entity_id
_entity_poly.type
_entity_poly.pdbx_seq_one_letter_code
_entity_poly.pdbx_strand_id
1 'polypeptide(L)'
;MIQSFADYVVYQLLGLSPHTRLGEAVNFFFYDTIKIILLLALMIFIISVIRSFFPPEKTRQILSRHNLYTGHFMAAALGAVTPF
;
A
#
# COMPACT_ATOMS: atom_id res chain seq x y z
N MET A 1 13.27 5.81 11.59
CA MET A 1 14.04 5.43 10.38
C MET A 1 13.71 6.34 9.20
N ILE A 2 12.48 6.34 8.66
CA ILE A 2 12.12 7.24 7.54
C ILE A 2 12.21 8.72 7.94
N GLN A 3 11.75 9.07 9.15
CA GLN A 3 11.88 10.43 9.69
C GLN A 3 13.36 10.87 9.76
N SER A 4 14.23 10.02 10.29
CA SER A 4 15.67 10.29 10.40
C SER A 4 16.33 10.52 9.03
N PHE A 5 15.84 9.83 7.98
CA PHE A 5 16.28 10.07 6.61
C PHE A 5 15.80 11.43 6.09
N ALA A 6 14.54 11.79 6.33
CA ALA A 6 14.02 13.10 5.97
C ALA A 6 14.77 14.23 6.70
N ASP A 7 15.03 14.07 8.00
CA ASP A 7 15.81 15.01 8.80
C ASP A 7 17.22 15.19 8.26
N TYR A 8 17.89 14.10 7.86
CA TYR A 8 19.20 14.14 7.24
C TYR A 8 19.18 14.89 5.90
N VAL A 9 18.26 14.54 5.00
CA VAL A 9 18.16 15.17 3.67
C VAL A 9 17.81 16.66 3.79
N VAL A 10 16.91 17.02 4.69
CA VAL A 10 16.37 18.39 4.73
C VAL A 10 17.21 19.32 5.60
N TYR A 11 17.62 18.87 6.79
CA TYR A 11 18.32 19.73 7.72
C TYR A 11 19.84 19.68 7.55
N GLN A 12 20.40 18.52 7.19
CA GLN A 12 21.86 18.39 7.04
C GLN A 12 22.33 18.62 5.59
N LEU A 13 21.65 18.02 4.59
CA LEU A 13 22.08 18.14 3.19
C LEU A 13 21.60 19.43 2.53
N LEU A 14 20.34 19.81 2.72
CA LEU A 14 19.78 21.07 2.19
C LEU A 14 20.05 22.27 3.09
N GLY A 15 20.53 22.06 4.33
CA GLY A 15 20.86 23.11 5.29
C GLY A 15 19.65 23.94 5.75
N LEU A 16 18.43 23.41 5.59
CA LEU A 16 17.22 24.10 6.03
C LEU A 16 17.10 24.02 7.55
N SER A 17 16.55 25.07 8.17
CA SER A 17 16.36 25.10 9.61
C SER A 17 15.04 24.41 10.01
N PRO A 18 15.04 23.54 11.02
CA PRO A 18 13.83 22.92 11.56
C PRO A 18 12.90 23.94 12.24
N HIS A 19 13.37 25.16 12.52
CA HIS A 19 12.55 26.22 13.11
C HIS A 19 11.83 27.08 12.06
N THR A 20 11.99 26.76 10.78
CA THR A 20 11.35 27.50 9.69
C THR A 20 10.23 26.68 9.09
N ARG A 21 9.11 27.34 8.76
CA ARG A 21 7.98 26.69 8.09
C ARG A 21 8.36 26.01 6.79
N LEU A 22 9.32 26.57 6.04
CA LEU A 22 9.85 25.96 4.83
C LEU A 22 10.62 24.67 5.12
N GLY A 23 11.50 24.67 6.13
CA GLY A 23 12.24 23.47 6.53
C GLY A 23 11.30 22.34 6.99
N GLU A 24 10.28 22.66 7.78
CA GLU A 24 9.26 21.68 8.18
C GLU A 24 8.44 21.16 7.00
N ALA A 25 8.01 22.02 6.08
CA ALA A 25 7.23 21.61 4.91
C ALA A 25 8.01 20.68 3.98
N VAL A 26 9.29 20.98 3.74
CA VAL A 26 10.16 20.14 2.90
C VAL A 26 10.44 18.81 3.60
N ASN A 27 10.69 18.81 4.92
CA ASN A 27 10.85 17.57 5.69
C ASN A 27 9.60 16.68 5.60
N PHE A 28 8.42 17.27 5.84
CA PHE A 28 7.15 16.59 5.72
C PHE A 28 6.95 15.99 4.33
N PHE A 29 7.27 16.74 3.26
CA PHE A 29 7.15 16.25 1.90
C PHE A 29 7.98 14.98 1.65
N PHE A 30 9.26 14.97 2.04
CA PHE A 30 10.12 13.79 1.87
C PHE A 30 9.64 12.61 2.72
N TYR A 31 9.29 12.86 3.98
CA TYR A 31 8.79 11.85 4.89
C TYR A 31 7.51 11.19 4.37
N ASP A 32 6.50 11.99 4.01
CA ASP A 32 5.21 11.46 3.58
C ASP A 32 5.26 10.85 2.17
N THR A 33 6.04 11.42 1.25
CA THR A 33 6.23 10.83 -0.09
C THR A 33 6.82 9.42 0.01
N ILE A 34 7.91 9.26 0.76
CA ILE A 34 8.56 7.94 0.94
C ILE A 34 7.60 6.98 1.64
N LYS A 35 6.91 7.43 2.70
CA LYS A 35 5.96 6.61 3.43
C LYS A 35 4.82 6.11 2.52
N ILE A 36 4.21 7.00 1.75
CA ILE A 36 3.09 6.65 0.86
C ILE A 36 3.57 5.69 -0.23
N ILE A 37 4.73 5.94 -0.86
CA ILE A 37 5.28 5.03 -1.89
C ILE A 37 5.51 3.63 -1.31
N LEU A 38 6.07 3.52 -0.10
CA LEU A 38 6.28 2.22 0.55
C LEU A 38 4.96 1.52 0.87
N LEU A 39 3.96 2.25 1.38
CA LEU A 39 2.64 1.70 1.65
C LEU A 39 1.95 1.23 0.37
N LEU A 40 2.00 2.03 -0.69
CA LEU A 40 1.43 1.67 -1.99
C LEU A 40 2.16 0.47 -2.60
N ALA A 41 3.50 0.45 -2.57
CA ALA A 41 4.28 -0.67 -3.07
C ALA A 41 3.95 -1.97 -2.31
N LEU A 42 3.86 -1.91 -0.97
CA LEU A 42 3.47 -3.04 -0.15
C LEU A 42 2.04 -3.50 -0.46
N MET A 43 1.09 -2.57 -0.55
CA MET A 43 -0.31 -2.86 -0.86
C MET A 43 -0.45 -3.50 -2.25
N ILE A 44 0.18 -2.91 -3.27
CA ILE A 44 0.17 -3.42 -4.65
C ILE A 44 0.84 -4.80 -4.68
N PHE A 45 1.95 -4.99 -3.97
CA PHE A 45 2.62 -6.29 -3.87
C PHE A 45 1.69 -7.34 -3.27
N ILE A 46 1.04 -7.06 -2.13
CA ILE A 46 0.09 -7.97 -1.49
C ILE A 46 -1.06 -8.33 -2.47
N ILE A 47 -1.68 -7.33 -3.09
CA ILE A 47 -2.76 -7.54 -4.07
C ILE A 47 -2.28 -8.39 -5.25
N SER A 48 -1.06 -8.13 -5.75
CA SER A 48 -0.48 -8.85 -6.89
C SER A 48 -0.19 -10.31 -6.52
N VAL A 49 0.36 -10.56 -5.33
CA VAL A 49 0.59 -11.90 -4.80
C VAL A 49 -0.73 -12.66 -4.69
N ILE A 50 -1.76 -12.06 -4.10
CA ILE A 50 -3.09 -12.68 -3.95
C ILE A 50 -3.67 -13.02 -5.33
N ARG A 51 -3.61 -12.10 -6.29
CA ARG A 51 -4.07 -12.34 -7.67
C ARG A 51 -3.30 -13.48 -8.35
N SER A 52 -2.00 -13.63 -8.06
CA SER A 52 -1.18 -14.72 -8.59
C SER A 52 -1.64 -16.10 -8.09
N PHE A 53 -2.12 -16.21 -6.85
CA PHE A 53 -2.65 -17.46 -6.29
C PHE A 53 -4.12 -17.72 -6.67
N PHE A 54 -4.90 -16.65 -6.86
CA PHE A 54 -6.34 -16.72 -7.18
C PHE A 54 -6.67 -16.01 -8.51
N PRO A 55 -6.27 -16.57 -9.67
CA PRO A 55 -6.66 -16.03 -10.97
C PRO A 55 -8.19 -15.96 -11.10
N PRO A 56 -8.76 -14.89 -11.66
CA PRO A 56 -10.22 -14.71 -11.75
C PRO A 56 -10.94 -15.88 -12.44
N GLU A 57 -10.33 -16.51 -13.45
CA GLU A 57 -10.87 -17.71 -14.11
C GLU A 57 -10.97 -18.92 -13.17
N LYS A 58 -9.92 -19.15 -12.36
CA LYS A 58 -9.90 -20.25 -11.39
C LYS A 58 -10.85 -19.98 -10.23
N THR A 59 -10.88 -18.74 -9.74
CA THR A 59 -11.81 -18.28 -8.71
C THR A 59 -13.26 -18.46 -9.18
N ARG A 60 -13.57 -18.12 -10.43
CA ARG A 60 -14.90 -18.35 -11.02
C ARG A 60 -15.25 -19.83 -11.13
N GLN A 61 -14.31 -20.70 -11.52
CA GLN A 61 -14.54 -22.15 -11.56
C GLN A 61 -14.74 -22.75 -10.16
N ILE A 62 -13.95 -22.34 -9.17
CA ILE A 62 -14.08 -22.77 -7.77
C ILE A 62 -15.45 -22.33 -7.23
N LEU A 63 -15.81 -21.06 -7.42
CA LEU A 63 -17.11 -20.52 -6.99
C LEU A 63 -18.29 -21.22 -7.69
N SER A 64 -18.15 -21.58 -8.96
CA SER A 64 -19.20 -22.30 -9.71
C SER A 64 -19.39 -23.76 -9.27
N ARG A 65 -18.42 -24.36 -8.59
CA ARG A 65 -18.47 -25.74 -8.09
C ARG A 65 -18.90 -25.86 -6.62
N HIS A 66 -18.99 -24.75 -5.89
CA HIS A 66 -19.37 -24.73 -4.48
C HIS A 66 -20.82 -24.25 -4.28
N ASN A 67 -21.48 -24.74 -3.22
CA ASN A 67 -22.85 -24.33 -2.87
C ASN A 67 -22.97 -22.80 -2.76
N LEU A 68 -24.13 -22.26 -3.14
CA LEU A 68 -24.42 -20.82 -3.18
C LEU A 68 -23.92 -20.06 -1.94
N TYR A 69 -24.11 -20.62 -0.74
CA TYR A 69 -23.73 -19.99 0.52
C TYR A 69 -22.21 -19.88 0.73
N THR A 70 -21.46 -20.95 0.47
CA THR A 70 -20.00 -20.93 0.59
C THR A 70 -19.38 -20.13 -0.55
N GLY A 71 -19.98 -20.17 -1.74
CA GLY A 71 -19.58 -19.34 -2.86
C GLY A 71 -19.72 -17.84 -2.56
N HIS A 72 -20.86 -17.39 -2.05
CA HIS A 72 -21.06 -15.98 -1.68
C HIS A 72 -20.09 -15.52 -0.59
N PHE A 73 -19.82 -16.33 0.44
CA PHE A 73 -18.85 -15.99 1.49
C PHE A 73 -17.42 -15.84 0.93
N MET A 74 -16.99 -16.79 0.09
CA MET A 74 -15.67 -16.73 -0.56
C MET A 74 -15.56 -15.54 -1.52
N ALA A 75 -16.63 -15.22 -2.26
CA ALA A 75 -16.67 -14.06 -3.14
C ALA A 75 -16.60 -12.73 -2.36
N ALA A 76 -17.31 -12.63 -1.23
CA ALA A 76 -17.26 -11.45 -0.37
C ALA A 76 -15.87 -11.29 0.29
N ALA A 77 -15.25 -12.37 0.75
CA ALA A 77 -13.92 -12.34 1.34
C ALA A 77 -12.84 -11.96 0.30
N LEU A 78 -12.92 -12.50 -0.91
CA LEU A 78 -11.99 -12.15 -2.00
C LEU A 78 -12.24 -10.71 -2.51
N GLY A 79 -13.50 -10.28 -2.65
CA GLY A 79 -13.85 -8.92 -3.06
C GLY A 79 -13.50 -7.85 -2.03
N ALA A 80 -13.50 -8.19 -0.74
CA ALA A 80 -13.04 -7.29 0.32
C ALA A 80 -11.52 -7.03 0.27
N VAL A 81 -10.74 -8.02 -0.17
CA VAL A 81 -9.26 -7.93 -0.24
C VAL A 81 -8.77 -7.38 -1.58
N THR A 82 -9.54 -7.59 -2.65
CA THR A 82 -9.28 -6.99 -3.96
C THR A 82 -10.56 -6.32 -4.44
N PRO A 83 -10.65 -4.97 -4.44
CA PRO A 83 -11.81 -4.30 -5.01
C PRO A 83 -11.83 -4.64 -6.51
N PHE A 84 -12.77 -5.50 -6.89
CA PHE A 84 -13.16 -5.71 -8.28
C PHE A 84 -14.08 -4.56 -8.71
#